data_AF-A0A9Q0GLM6-F1
#
_entry.id   AF-A0A9Q0GLM6-F1
#
_cell.length_a   1.000
_cell.length_b   1.000
_cell.length_c   1.000
_cell.angle_alpha   90.00
_cell.angle_beta   90.00
_cell.angle_gamma   90.00
#
_symmetry.space_group_name_H-M   'P 1'
#
loop_
_entity.id
_entity.type
_entity.pdbx_description
1 polymer ?
#
loop_
_entity_poly.entity_id
_entity_poly.type
_entity_poly.pdbx_seq_one_letter_code
_entity_poly.pdbx_strand_id
1 'polypeptide(L)'
;MARSTNEGMKLADENRRPFVLARAGFIGNQRYAATWTGDNLSTWEHLRMSIPMVLQLGLSGLPLSGPDIGGFAGDATPKLFGRWMGIGAMFPFCRAHSEMGTVDHEPWSFGEECEEVCRLALMRRYRLIPHIYTLFYKAHTEGTPVAVPTFFADSKDPSLRKVENSFLLGPVLIYSSTIPDVESHQLELVLPKGIWLRFDFNDSHPDLPLLCLQGGSIIPVGPPVQNVGEAKLTDDLSLIIALDDHGKAEGVIYEDDGDGYEFTREGYLLTYYVAELQSSVVTVKVTRTEGSWKRPKRRLHVQLLLGEGAKLDAWGTDGEVVQIKVPSESDVAHLISTNKEQYWARMESAKRIPVVEEASGQREVDLSRPPIELKSGDWILKVVPWIGGRIISMMHFPSGTQWLHSRIEMDGYEEYSGTENRSAGCYEEYTILERDPQQGGEVEALKMEGDIGGGLVIGRQISIGKDNPRVLHIDSSILARQIGAGSGGFSRLVCLRVHPAFSLLHPSESFISFVSINGTKNEVWPDSDDLSFEGDLRPNGEWMLVDRSSRLGLVNRFDISEVFKCVIHWEMEAGTVNMELCSEQRPVSKASALSISHEYEVREIS
;
A
#
# COMPACT_ATOMS: atom_id res chain seq x y z
N MET A 1 -6.99 5.21 -27.12
CA MET A 1 -7.20 3.77 -26.87
C MET A 1 -8.52 3.52 -26.14
N ALA A 2 -8.67 3.90 -24.87
CA ALA A 2 -9.90 3.67 -24.09
C ALA A 2 -11.20 4.08 -24.82
N ARG A 3 -11.23 5.28 -25.42
CA ARG A 3 -12.35 5.74 -26.25
C ARG A 3 -12.69 4.79 -27.39
N SER A 4 -11.69 4.41 -28.20
CA SER A 4 -11.89 3.52 -29.35
C SER A 4 -12.37 2.14 -28.92
N THR A 5 -11.85 1.59 -27.81
CA THR A 5 -12.32 0.33 -27.23
C THR A 5 -13.78 0.45 -26.77
N ASN A 6 -14.12 1.52 -26.04
CA ASN A 6 -15.47 1.78 -25.55
C ASN A 6 -16.47 1.91 -26.71
N GLU A 7 -16.16 2.73 -27.71
CA GLU A 7 -16.99 2.93 -28.90
C GLU A 7 -17.14 1.62 -29.71
N GLY A 8 -16.06 0.84 -29.86
CA GLY A 8 -16.09 -0.47 -30.50
C GLY A 8 -17.00 -1.48 -29.77
N MET A 9 -16.94 -1.53 -28.44
CA MET A 9 -17.83 -2.38 -27.63
C MET A 9 -19.31 -1.96 -27.78
N LYS A 10 -19.61 -0.65 -27.80
CA LYS A 10 -20.97 -0.15 -28.04
C LYS A 10 -21.50 -0.51 -29.42
N LEU A 11 -20.64 -0.51 -30.44
CA LEU A 11 -21.01 -0.94 -31.79
C LEU A 11 -21.26 -2.46 -31.86
N ALA A 12 -20.59 -3.24 -31.02
CA ALA A 12 -20.77 -4.69 -30.98
C ALA A 12 -22.06 -5.10 -30.25
N ASP A 13 -22.45 -4.39 -29.20
CA ASP A 13 -23.73 -4.57 -28.49
C ASP A 13 -24.22 -3.24 -27.91
N GLU A 14 -25.24 -2.65 -28.57
CA GLU A 14 -25.80 -1.36 -28.18
C GLU A 14 -26.66 -1.42 -26.90
N ASN A 15 -27.03 -2.63 -26.46
CA ASN A 15 -27.90 -2.83 -25.30
C ASN A 15 -27.13 -2.99 -23.99
N ARG A 16 -25.79 -3.00 -24.02
CA ARG A 16 -24.95 -3.24 -22.84
C ARG A 16 -24.00 -2.09 -22.57
N ARG A 17 -23.73 -1.85 -21.29
CA ARG A 17 -22.75 -0.87 -20.82
C ARG A 17 -21.35 -1.43 -21.01
N PRO A 18 -20.45 -0.77 -21.76
CA PRO A 18 -19.07 -1.21 -21.85
C PRO A 18 -18.35 -1.06 -20.52
N PHE A 19 -17.64 -2.10 -20.12
CA PHE A 19 -16.64 -2.02 -19.06
C PHE A 19 -15.24 -2.06 -19.70
N VAL A 20 -14.51 -0.95 -19.60
CA VAL A 20 -13.12 -0.84 -20.04
C VAL A 20 -12.28 -0.51 -18.81
N LEU A 21 -11.28 -1.32 -18.52
CA LEU A 21 -10.30 -1.07 -17.47
C LEU A 21 -8.98 -0.61 -18.11
N ALA A 22 -8.48 0.57 -17.75
CA ALA A 22 -7.28 1.15 -18.33
C ALA A 22 -6.34 1.73 -17.26
N ARG A 23 -5.04 1.38 -17.35
CA ARG A 23 -3.99 1.83 -16.40
C ARG A 23 -3.65 3.31 -16.55
N ALA A 24 -3.73 3.82 -17.77
CA ALA A 24 -3.34 5.17 -18.11
C ALA A 24 -4.46 5.87 -18.89
N GLY A 25 -4.61 7.16 -18.65
CA GLY A 25 -5.60 8.01 -19.29
C GLY A 25 -5.19 9.48 -19.21
N PHE A 26 -6.06 10.35 -19.73
CA PHE A 26 -5.93 11.80 -19.60
C PHE A 26 -7.22 12.39 -19.01
N ILE A 27 -7.27 13.70 -18.79
CA ILE A 27 -8.49 14.40 -18.38
C ILE A 27 -9.63 14.00 -19.34
N GLY A 28 -10.73 13.49 -18.80
CA GLY A 28 -11.87 12.99 -19.58
C GLY A 28 -11.91 11.46 -19.77
N ASN A 29 -10.92 10.71 -19.28
CA ASN A 29 -10.89 9.24 -19.39
C ASN A 29 -12.11 8.55 -18.74
N GLN A 30 -12.69 9.14 -17.69
CA GLN A 30 -13.86 8.62 -16.99
C GLN A 30 -15.10 8.44 -17.89
N ARG A 31 -15.14 9.12 -19.04
CA ARG A 31 -16.21 8.96 -20.04
C ARG A 31 -16.16 7.60 -20.74
N TYR A 32 -15.03 6.90 -20.64
CA TYR A 32 -14.73 5.72 -21.45
C TYR A 32 -14.21 4.53 -20.65
N ALA A 33 -13.56 4.73 -19.50
CA ALA A 33 -12.92 3.65 -18.76
C ALA A 33 -12.86 3.88 -17.23
N ALA A 34 -12.83 2.77 -16.50
CA ALA A 34 -12.35 2.64 -15.13
C ALA A 34 -10.80 2.62 -15.11
N THR A 35 -10.21 2.89 -13.95
CA THR A 35 -8.74 2.89 -13.79
C THR A 35 -8.32 2.18 -12.51
N TRP A 36 -7.30 1.33 -12.59
CA TRP A 36 -6.61 0.83 -11.40
C TRP A 36 -5.29 1.57 -11.20
N THR A 37 -4.73 1.53 -9.98
CA THR A 37 -3.57 2.35 -9.60
C THR A 37 -2.22 1.84 -10.12
N GLY A 38 -2.22 0.82 -10.99
CA GLY A 38 -1.01 0.22 -11.55
C GLY A 38 -0.41 -0.87 -10.68
N ASP A 39 0.87 -1.15 -10.93
CA ASP A 39 1.58 -2.34 -10.42
C ASP A 39 2.11 -2.07 -9.00
N ASN A 40 1.21 -2.01 -8.01
CA ASN A 40 1.57 -1.80 -6.60
C ASN A 40 2.31 -3.00 -5.98
N LEU A 41 3.07 -2.80 -4.90
CA LEU A 41 3.79 -3.87 -4.21
C LEU A 41 2.94 -4.46 -3.07
N SER A 42 3.21 -5.72 -2.73
CA SER A 42 2.63 -6.42 -1.58
C SER A 42 3.26 -5.97 -0.25
N THR A 43 3.14 -4.68 0.08
CA THR A 43 3.66 -4.09 1.33
C THR A 43 2.64 -3.22 2.06
N TRP A 44 2.88 -2.96 3.35
CA TRP A 44 2.02 -2.12 4.19
C TRP A 44 2.04 -0.64 3.77
N GLU A 45 3.16 -0.17 3.25
CA GLU A 45 3.32 1.17 2.69
C GLU A 45 2.42 1.34 1.47
N HIS A 46 2.38 0.35 0.58
CA HIS A 46 1.51 0.38 -0.59
C HIS A 46 0.02 0.22 -0.23
N LEU A 47 -0.31 -0.54 0.82
CA LEU A 47 -1.65 -0.52 1.41
C LEU A 47 -2.01 0.90 1.87
N ARG A 48 -1.13 1.56 2.65
CA ARG A 48 -1.34 2.93 3.13
C ARG A 48 -1.49 3.92 1.97
N MET A 49 -0.64 3.84 0.95
CA MET A 49 -0.70 4.70 -0.23
C MET A 49 -1.97 4.49 -1.08
N SER A 50 -2.56 3.30 -1.06
CA SER A 50 -3.74 3.00 -1.87
C SER A 50 -4.93 3.92 -1.56
N ILE A 51 -5.11 4.33 -0.29
CA ILE A 51 -6.18 5.24 0.13
C ILE A 51 -6.02 6.61 -0.55
N PRO A 52 -4.95 7.41 -0.29
CA PRO A 52 -4.79 8.71 -0.94
C PRO A 52 -4.74 8.62 -2.47
N MET A 53 -4.18 7.56 -3.06
CA MET A 53 -4.20 7.40 -4.53
C MET A 53 -5.63 7.30 -5.08
N VAL A 54 -6.49 6.47 -4.49
CA VAL A 54 -7.90 6.34 -4.92
C VAL A 54 -8.65 7.66 -4.75
N LEU A 55 -8.43 8.36 -3.63
CA LEU A 55 -9.09 9.64 -3.35
C LEU A 55 -8.66 10.73 -4.34
N GLN A 56 -7.37 10.81 -4.67
CA GLN A 56 -6.84 11.79 -5.61
C GLN A 56 -7.30 11.54 -7.05
N LEU A 57 -7.43 10.27 -7.45
CA LEU A 57 -8.05 9.91 -8.73
C LEU A 57 -9.53 10.32 -8.76
N GLY A 58 -10.28 10.05 -7.69
CA GLY A 58 -11.66 10.49 -7.51
C GLY A 58 -11.82 12.01 -7.66
N LEU A 59 -11.02 12.79 -6.92
CA LEU A 59 -10.98 14.25 -7.01
C LEU A 59 -10.57 14.77 -8.39
N SER A 60 -9.77 13.99 -9.13
CA SER A 60 -9.37 14.29 -10.51
C SER A 60 -10.42 13.88 -11.55
N GLY A 61 -11.61 13.45 -11.11
CA GLY A 61 -12.74 13.11 -11.97
C GLY A 61 -12.79 11.64 -12.41
N LEU A 62 -12.06 10.74 -11.76
CA LEU A 62 -12.10 9.28 -12.01
C LEU A 62 -12.81 8.57 -10.83
N PRO A 63 -14.16 8.45 -10.86
CA PRO A 63 -14.92 7.93 -9.72
C PRO A 63 -14.84 6.41 -9.54
N LEU A 64 -14.43 5.66 -10.57
CA LEU A 64 -14.30 4.20 -10.55
C LEU A 64 -12.81 3.81 -10.61
N SER A 65 -12.17 3.84 -9.44
CA SER A 65 -10.77 3.45 -9.28
C SER A 65 -10.47 2.70 -7.98
N GLY A 66 -9.37 1.96 -7.99
CA GLY A 66 -8.95 1.07 -6.90
C GLY A 66 -7.57 0.44 -7.18
N PRO A 67 -6.89 -0.08 -6.15
CA PRO A 67 -5.62 -0.78 -6.30
C PRO A 67 -5.80 -2.24 -6.70
N ASP A 68 -4.68 -2.92 -6.95
CA ASP A 68 -4.65 -4.39 -6.89
C ASP A 68 -4.56 -4.79 -5.41
N ILE A 69 -5.69 -5.24 -4.86
CA ILE A 69 -5.81 -5.58 -3.44
C ILE A 69 -4.86 -6.74 -3.14
N GLY A 70 -4.02 -6.56 -2.11
CA GLY A 70 -2.95 -7.49 -1.75
C GLY A 70 -1.57 -7.06 -2.25
N GLY A 71 -1.50 -6.26 -3.32
CA GLY A 71 -0.27 -5.98 -4.07
C GLY A 71 -0.26 -6.72 -5.41
N PHE A 72 0.29 -6.10 -6.45
CA PHE A 72 0.52 -6.74 -7.73
C PHE A 72 1.82 -7.55 -7.73
N ALA A 73 2.92 -6.94 -7.26
CA ALA A 73 4.25 -7.56 -7.25
C ALA A 73 4.67 -8.00 -5.84
N GLY A 74 5.29 -9.18 -5.77
CA GLY A 74 5.68 -9.84 -4.52
C GLY A 74 4.51 -10.53 -3.79
N ASP A 75 4.84 -11.30 -2.75
CA ASP A 75 3.87 -12.11 -2.01
C ASP A 75 3.29 -11.34 -0.81
N ALA A 76 1.96 -11.22 -0.77
CA ALA A 76 1.30 -10.66 0.41
C ALA A 76 1.42 -11.61 1.61
N THR A 77 1.54 -11.06 2.82
CA THR A 77 1.31 -11.86 4.03
C THR A 77 -0.19 -12.05 4.25
N PRO A 78 -0.65 -13.14 4.90
CA PRO A 78 -2.07 -13.30 5.24
C PRO A 78 -2.64 -12.08 5.98
N LYS A 79 -1.85 -11.50 6.89
CA LYS A 79 -2.24 -10.32 7.66
C LYS A 79 -2.40 -9.08 6.76
N LEU A 80 -1.43 -8.85 5.88
CA LEU A 80 -1.49 -7.75 4.91
C LEU A 80 -2.69 -7.93 3.98
N PHE A 81 -2.85 -9.12 3.38
CA PHE A 81 -3.94 -9.40 2.45
C PHE A 81 -5.32 -9.23 3.10
N GLY A 82 -5.51 -9.78 4.31
CA GLY A 82 -6.78 -9.65 5.04
C GLY A 82 -7.11 -8.19 5.38
N ARG A 83 -6.13 -7.41 5.84
CA ARG A 83 -6.32 -5.97 6.11
C ARG A 83 -6.61 -5.19 4.83
N TRP A 84 -5.87 -5.48 3.75
CA TRP A 84 -6.08 -4.84 2.45
C TRP A 84 -7.44 -5.19 1.88
N MET A 85 -7.90 -6.44 2.00
CA MET A 85 -9.25 -6.82 1.56
C MET A 85 -10.33 -6.10 2.36
N GLY A 86 -10.15 -5.94 3.68
CA GLY A 86 -11.04 -5.15 4.54
C GLY A 86 -11.29 -3.74 4.00
N ILE A 87 -10.22 -3.00 3.68
CA ILE A 87 -10.30 -1.63 3.15
C ILE A 87 -10.68 -1.62 1.66
N GLY A 88 -10.06 -2.51 0.88
CA GLY A 88 -10.20 -2.62 -0.57
C GLY A 88 -11.61 -2.97 -1.02
N ALA A 89 -12.33 -3.78 -0.22
CA ALA A 89 -13.75 -4.05 -0.42
C ALA A 89 -14.62 -2.77 -0.40
N MET A 90 -14.17 -1.73 0.29
CA MET A 90 -14.85 -0.44 0.40
C MET A 90 -14.44 0.56 -0.70
N PHE A 91 -13.44 0.26 -1.54
CA PHE A 91 -13.10 1.15 -2.66
C PHE A 91 -14.12 1.06 -3.81
N PRO A 92 -14.25 2.12 -4.64
CA PRO A 92 -15.15 2.12 -5.79
C PRO A 92 -14.89 0.93 -6.73
N PHE A 93 -13.62 0.69 -7.06
CA PHE A 93 -13.17 -0.52 -7.76
C PHE A 93 -12.51 -1.48 -6.76
N CYS A 94 -13.01 -2.72 -6.68
CA CYS A 94 -12.54 -3.75 -5.75
C CYS A 94 -12.12 -4.98 -6.55
N ARG A 95 -10.82 -5.25 -6.60
CA ARG A 95 -10.23 -6.38 -7.31
C ARG A 95 -8.93 -6.80 -6.63
N ALA A 96 -8.81 -8.08 -6.29
CA ALA A 96 -7.52 -8.68 -5.96
C ALA A 96 -6.86 -9.19 -7.25
N HIS A 97 -5.55 -8.97 -7.38
CA HIS A 97 -4.77 -9.34 -8.56
C HIS A 97 -3.29 -9.33 -8.24
N SER A 98 -2.54 -10.22 -8.86
CA SER A 98 -1.08 -10.30 -8.77
C SER A 98 -0.43 -10.66 -10.10
N GLU A 99 0.89 -10.51 -10.16
CA GLU A 99 1.69 -10.99 -11.28
C GLU A 99 1.85 -12.51 -11.27
N MET A 100 2.25 -13.05 -12.43
CA MET A 100 2.51 -14.48 -12.54
C MET A 100 3.74 -14.86 -11.70
N GLY A 101 3.60 -15.89 -10.87
CA GLY A 101 4.70 -16.43 -10.06
C GLY A 101 4.66 -16.02 -8.58
N THR A 102 3.73 -15.16 -8.17
CA THR A 102 3.42 -14.93 -6.75
C THR A 102 2.46 -15.98 -6.22
N VAL A 103 2.20 -15.94 -4.91
CA VAL A 103 1.03 -16.56 -4.30
C VAL A 103 -0.24 -16.03 -4.99
N ASP A 104 -1.18 -16.94 -5.22
CA ASP A 104 -2.51 -16.68 -5.74
C ASP A 104 -3.25 -15.66 -4.85
N HIS A 105 -3.68 -14.52 -5.39
CA HIS A 105 -4.34 -13.43 -4.64
C HIS A 105 -5.86 -13.63 -4.47
N GLU A 106 -6.32 -14.88 -4.40
CA GLU A 106 -7.67 -15.26 -4.01
C GLU A 106 -7.79 -15.44 -2.48
N PRO A 107 -8.97 -15.16 -1.87
CA PRO A 107 -9.15 -15.20 -0.41
C PRO A 107 -8.72 -16.50 0.29
N TRP A 108 -8.89 -17.66 -0.36
CA TRP A 108 -8.59 -18.99 0.20
C TRP A 108 -7.10 -19.33 0.17
N SER A 109 -6.26 -18.54 -0.50
CA SER A 109 -4.82 -18.79 -0.62
C SER A 109 -4.04 -18.45 0.65
N PHE A 110 -4.66 -17.73 1.60
CA PHE A 110 -3.99 -17.16 2.78
C PHE A 110 -4.40 -17.81 4.12
N GLY A 111 -5.02 -19.00 4.06
CA GLY A 111 -5.49 -19.73 5.24
C GLY A 111 -6.88 -19.29 5.72
N GLU A 112 -7.50 -20.13 6.55
CA GLU A 112 -8.91 -19.99 6.97
C GLU A 112 -9.18 -18.67 7.71
N GLU A 113 -8.25 -18.20 8.53
CA GLU A 113 -8.40 -16.95 9.27
C GLU A 113 -8.45 -15.74 8.33
N CYS A 114 -7.60 -15.71 7.31
CA CYS A 114 -7.61 -14.64 6.32
C CYS A 114 -8.82 -14.73 5.40
N GLU A 115 -9.19 -15.95 4.98
CA GLU A 115 -10.39 -16.21 4.19
C GLU A 115 -11.64 -15.69 4.90
N GLU A 116 -11.77 -15.92 6.22
CA GLU A 116 -12.88 -15.41 7.03
C GLU A 116 -12.95 -13.89 7.02
N VAL A 117 -11.82 -13.18 7.20
CA VAL A 117 -11.77 -11.72 7.11
C VAL A 117 -12.20 -11.23 5.73
N CYS A 118 -11.70 -11.87 4.68
CA CYS A 118 -12.06 -11.55 3.30
C CYS A 118 -13.56 -11.78 3.06
N ARG A 119 -14.12 -12.87 3.57
CA ARG A 119 -15.55 -13.20 3.48
C ARG A 119 -16.39 -12.12 4.15
N LEU A 120 -16.04 -11.71 5.36
CA LEU A 120 -16.74 -10.63 6.07
C LEU A 120 -16.63 -9.29 5.31
N ALA A 121 -15.45 -8.93 4.81
CA ALA A 121 -15.23 -7.71 4.02
C ALA A 121 -16.09 -7.69 2.73
N LEU A 122 -16.10 -8.78 1.98
CA LEU A 122 -16.89 -8.91 0.76
C LEU A 122 -18.40 -8.91 1.08
N MET A 123 -18.83 -9.56 2.16
CA MET A 123 -20.23 -9.48 2.61
C MET A 123 -20.65 -8.05 2.94
N ARG A 124 -19.77 -7.24 3.56
CA ARG A 124 -20.04 -5.79 3.75
C ARG A 124 -20.23 -5.08 2.43
N ARG A 125 -19.34 -5.33 1.46
CA ARG A 125 -19.44 -4.74 0.11
C ARG A 125 -20.79 -5.06 -0.51
N TYR A 126 -21.19 -6.33 -0.53
CA TYR A 126 -22.44 -6.77 -1.14
C TYR A 126 -23.68 -6.18 -0.44
N ARG A 127 -23.68 -6.09 0.90
CA ARG A 127 -24.74 -5.39 1.64
C ARG A 127 -24.80 -3.90 1.28
N LEU A 128 -23.67 -3.26 1.05
CA LEU A 128 -23.55 -1.84 0.71
C LEU A 128 -23.75 -1.54 -0.77
N ILE A 129 -23.98 -2.52 -1.65
CA ILE A 129 -24.17 -2.26 -3.09
C ILE A 129 -25.27 -1.25 -3.38
N PRO A 130 -26.47 -1.27 -2.75
CA PRO A 130 -27.48 -0.25 -3.00
C PRO A 130 -26.98 1.18 -2.71
N HIS A 131 -26.18 1.34 -1.65
CA HIS A 131 -25.55 2.61 -1.29
C HIS A 131 -24.46 2.99 -2.29
N ILE A 132 -23.50 2.10 -2.57
CA ILE A 132 -22.38 2.34 -3.50
C ILE A 132 -22.91 2.66 -4.90
N TYR A 133 -23.94 1.96 -5.36
CA TYR A 133 -24.56 2.20 -6.66
C TYR A 133 -25.27 3.55 -6.73
N THR A 134 -25.90 3.96 -5.63
CA THR A 134 -26.45 5.32 -5.50
C THR A 134 -25.35 6.39 -5.54
N LEU A 135 -24.16 6.12 -4.99
CA LEU A 135 -23.02 7.03 -5.10
C LEU A 135 -22.49 7.10 -6.54
N PHE A 136 -22.49 6.00 -7.29
CA PHE A 136 -22.15 6.03 -8.73
C PHE A 136 -23.17 6.85 -9.54
N TYR A 137 -24.46 6.79 -9.21
CA TYR A 137 -25.47 7.67 -9.80
C TYR A 137 -25.16 9.15 -9.53
N LYS A 138 -24.79 9.51 -8.30
CA LYS A 138 -24.36 10.88 -7.96
C LYS A 138 -23.08 11.28 -8.70
N ALA A 139 -22.10 10.38 -8.81
CA ALA A 139 -20.90 10.63 -9.58
C ALA A 139 -21.21 10.87 -11.07
N HIS A 140 -22.18 10.14 -11.63
CA HIS A 140 -22.61 10.30 -13.02
C HIS A 140 -23.34 11.64 -13.27
N THR A 141 -24.20 12.07 -12.35
CA THR A 141 -25.11 13.21 -12.54
C THR A 141 -24.59 14.53 -11.98
N GLU A 142 -23.84 14.49 -10.87
CA GLU A 142 -23.35 15.66 -10.14
C GLU A 142 -21.82 15.80 -10.21
N GLY A 143 -21.09 14.74 -10.56
CA GLY A 143 -19.62 14.72 -10.58
C GLY A 143 -18.96 14.52 -9.21
N THR A 144 -19.74 14.30 -8.16
CA THR A 144 -19.22 13.98 -6.81
C THR A 144 -18.52 12.62 -6.81
N PRO A 145 -17.27 12.47 -6.35
CA PRO A 145 -16.59 11.17 -6.34
C PRO A 145 -17.29 10.17 -5.42
N VAL A 146 -17.14 8.87 -5.70
CA VAL A 146 -17.76 7.79 -4.90
C VAL A 146 -17.09 7.66 -3.53
N ALA A 147 -15.76 7.66 -3.51
CA ALA A 147 -14.95 7.76 -2.31
C ALA A 147 -14.33 9.16 -2.24
N VAL A 148 -14.54 9.87 -1.14
CA VAL A 148 -14.03 11.24 -0.95
C VAL A 148 -13.20 11.34 0.35
N PRO A 149 -12.22 12.26 0.41
CA PRO A 149 -11.45 12.47 1.63
C PRO A 149 -12.31 12.89 2.82
N THR A 150 -11.86 12.56 4.03
CA THR A 150 -12.55 12.86 5.29
C THR A 150 -12.86 14.36 5.47
N PHE A 151 -12.01 15.26 4.94
CA PHE A 151 -12.25 16.71 5.01
C PHE A 151 -13.50 17.18 4.25
N PHE A 152 -14.14 16.35 3.41
CA PHE A 152 -15.41 16.71 2.77
C PHE A 152 -16.55 16.84 3.79
N ALA A 153 -16.48 16.11 4.91
CA ALA A 153 -17.47 16.23 5.98
C ALA A 153 -17.32 17.53 6.79
N ASP A 154 -16.10 18.06 6.92
CA ASP A 154 -15.85 19.37 7.53
C ASP A 154 -14.69 20.10 6.82
N SER A 155 -15.02 20.83 5.77
CA SER A 155 -14.04 21.57 4.96
C SER A 155 -13.38 22.74 5.71
N LYS A 156 -13.90 23.13 6.87
CA LYS A 156 -13.37 24.24 7.69
C LYS A 156 -12.25 23.79 8.61
N ASP A 157 -12.11 22.49 8.85
CA ASP A 157 -11.01 21.94 9.63
C ASP A 157 -9.84 21.52 8.72
N PRO A 158 -8.73 22.29 8.68
CA PRO A 158 -7.58 21.96 7.85
C PRO A 158 -6.82 20.72 8.33
N SER A 159 -6.99 20.28 9.58
CA SER A 159 -6.29 19.11 10.12
C SER A 159 -6.72 17.82 9.41
N LEU A 160 -7.99 17.74 8.97
CA LEU A 160 -8.55 16.60 8.25
C LEU A 160 -7.90 16.33 6.90
N ARG A 161 -7.15 17.29 6.33
CA ARG A 161 -6.41 17.11 5.07
C ARG A 161 -5.19 16.19 5.20
N LYS A 162 -4.72 15.96 6.43
CA LYS A 162 -3.57 15.09 6.73
C LYS A 162 -3.98 13.66 7.07
N VAL A 163 -5.28 13.36 7.05
CA VAL A 163 -5.80 12.05 7.42
C VAL A 163 -5.70 11.11 6.21
N GLU A 164 -4.85 10.10 6.32
CA GLU A 164 -4.54 9.15 5.23
C GLU A 164 -5.14 7.75 5.45
N ASN A 165 -5.73 7.51 6.62
CA ASN A 165 -6.23 6.19 7.04
C ASN A 165 -7.76 6.12 7.10
N SER A 166 -8.45 7.11 6.54
CA SER A 166 -9.91 7.11 6.43
C SER A 166 -10.41 7.85 5.19
N PHE A 167 -11.63 7.51 4.79
CA PHE A 167 -12.35 8.16 3.70
C PHE A 167 -13.85 8.01 3.88
N LEU A 168 -14.62 8.79 3.12
CA LEU A 168 -16.08 8.78 3.13
C LEU A 168 -16.60 8.03 1.90
N LEU A 169 -17.53 7.11 2.12
CA LEU A 169 -18.45 6.57 1.12
C LEU A 169 -19.82 7.22 1.33
N GLY A 170 -20.04 8.37 0.69
CA GLY A 170 -21.19 9.21 1.02
C GLY A 170 -21.13 9.65 2.50
N PRO A 171 -22.17 9.40 3.31
CA PRO A 171 -22.17 9.76 4.73
C PRO A 171 -21.49 8.71 5.65
N VAL A 172 -20.91 7.64 5.09
CA VAL A 172 -20.25 6.58 5.86
C VAL A 172 -18.76 6.83 5.90
N LEU A 173 -18.21 7.11 7.08
CA LEU A 173 -16.78 7.13 7.33
C LEU A 173 -16.25 5.70 7.45
N ILE A 174 -15.33 5.36 6.55
CA ILE A 174 -14.53 4.15 6.56
C ILE A 174 -13.21 4.51 7.22
N TYR A 175 -12.89 3.87 8.34
CA TYR A 175 -11.65 4.09 9.06
C TYR A 175 -10.93 2.77 9.29
N SER A 176 -9.64 2.69 9.01
CA SER A 176 -8.90 1.44 9.19
C SER A 176 -7.44 1.69 9.53
N SER A 177 -6.83 0.76 10.25
CA SER A 177 -5.39 0.79 10.47
C SER A 177 -4.65 0.23 9.25
N THR A 178 -3.66 0.99 8.78
CA THR A 178 -2.71 0.60 7.74
C THR A 178 -1.33 0.24 8.33
N ILE A 179 -1.27 0.00 9.64
CA ILE A 179 -0.04 -0.33 10.37
C ILE A 179 -0.14 -1.82 10.76
N PRO A 180 0.90 -2.65 10.49
CA PRO A 180 0.85 -4.10 10.65
C PRO A 180 0.29 -4.59 11.98
N ASP A 181 0.84 -4.06 13.07
CA ASP A 181 0.58 -4.56 14.43
C ASP A 181 -0.40 -3.69 15.22
N VAL A 182 -1.08 -2.76 14.54
CA VAL A 182 -2.08 -1.90 15.16
C VAL A 182 -3.44 -2.21 14.59
N GLU A 183 -4.40 -2.51 15.46
CA GLU A 183 -5.77 -2.80 15.11
C GLU A 183 -6.56 -1.49 14.96
N SER A 184 -7.57 -1.46 14.09
CA SER A 184 -8.30 -0.22 13.78
C SER A 184 -8.92 0.45 15.01
N HIS A 185 -9.26 -0.32 16.05
CA HIS A 185 -9.84 0.18 17.30
C HIS A 185 -8.81 0.70 18.31
N GLN A 186 -7.53 0.44 18.10
CA GLN A 186 -6.44 0.92 18.96
C GLN A 186 -5.95 2.30 18.53
N LEU A 187 -6.25 2.71 17.29
CA LEU A 187 -5.92 4.03 16.80
C LEU A 187 -6.87 5.09 17.36
N GLU A 188 -6.34 6.30 17.54
CA GLU A 188 -7.16 7.47 17.84
C GLU A 188 -8.02 7.82 16.63
N LEU A 189 -9.35 7.78 16.81
CA LEU A 189 -10.31 8.02 15.75
C LEU A 189 -10.43 9.52 15.50
N VAL A 190 -9.83 10.01 14.41
CA VAL A 190 -9.96 11.40 13.98
C VAL A 190 -11.31 11.59 13.29
N LEU A 191 -12.30 12.08 14.05
CA LEU A 191 -13.65 12.32 13.56
C LEU A 191 -13.86 13.79 13.15
N PRO A 192 -14.51 14.07 12.01
CA PRO A 192 -15.01 15.41 11.69
C PRO A 192 -15.98 15.91 12.75
N LYS A 193 -16.17 17.23 12.83
CA LYS A 193 -17.16 17.82 13.72
C LYS A 193 -18.58 17.32 13.40
N GLY A 194 -19.32 16.92 14.42
CA GLY A 194 -20.71 16.49 14.31
C GLY A 194 -20.98 15.17 15.02
N ILE A 195 -22.14 14.57 14.72
CA ILE A 195 -22.52 13.26 15.23
C ILE A 195 -21.98 12.19 14.29
N TRP A 196 -21.28 11.20 14.84
CA TRP A 196 -20.80 10.02 14.11
C TRP A 196 -21.12 8.78 14.92
N LEU A 197 -22.04 7.96 14.41
CA LEU A 197 -22.49 6.75 15.11
C LEU A 197 -21.84 5.52 14.49
N ARG A 198 -21.04 4.80 15.28
CA ARG A 198 -20.45 3.52 14.86
C ARG A 198 -21.55 2.48 14.61
N PHE A 199 -21.37 1.64 13.60
CA PHE A 199 -22.22 0.46 13.35
C PHE A 199 -21.41 -0.69 12.73
N ASP A 200 -21.96 -1.90 12.79
CA ASP A 200 -21.44 -3.09 12.13
C ASP A 200 -22.62 -3.94 11.59
N PHE A 201 -22.33 -5.02 10.86
CA PHE A 201 -23.35 -5.98 10.44
C PHE A 201 -23.27 -7.27 11.28
N ASN A 202 -22.99 -7.13 12.58
CA ASN A 202 -22.61 -8.21 13.49
C ASN A 202 -21.37 -8.99 13.01
N ASP A 203 -20.45 -8.29 12.35
CA ASP A 203 -19.25 -8.82 11.70
C ASP A 203 -17.98 -8.11 12.18
N SER A 204 -18.01 -7.54 13.38
CA SER A 204 -16.84 -6.87 13.96
C SER A 204 -15.64 -7.80 14.04
N HIS A 205 -14.52 -7.36 13.48
CA HIS A 205 -13.26 -8.09 13.42
C HIS A 205 -12.08 -7.09 13.49
N PRO A 206 -10.97 -7.40 14.18
CA PRO A 206 -9.83 -6.49 14.31
C PRO A 206 -9.21 -5.99 12.99
N ASP A 207 -9.26 -6.84 11.96
CA ASP A 207 -8.71 -6.58 10.63
C ASP A 207 -9.70 -5.94 9.63
N LEU A 208 -10.92 -5.65 10.06
CA LEU A 208 -11.90 -4.93 9.22
C LEU A 208 -11.90 -3.43 9.52
N PRO A 209 -12.32 -2.59 8.56
CA PRO A 209 -12.52 -1.17 8.82
C PRO A 209 -13.66 -0.95 9.83
N LEU A 210 -13.51 0.10 10.64
CA LEU A 210 -14.62 0.67 11.41
C LEU A 210 -15.53 1.47 10.48
N LEU A 211 -16.83 1.36 10.70
CA LEU A 211 -17.85 2.12 9.97
C LEU A 211 -18.54 3.09 10.93
N CYS A 212 -18.56 4.37 10.57
CA CYS A 212 -19.30 5.39 11.30
C CYS A 212 -20.25 6.12 10.35
N LEU A 213 -21.53 6.19 10.71
CA LEU A 213 -22.53 6.92 9.94
C LEU A 213 -22.66 8.34 10.49
N GLN A 214 -22.57 9.34 9.60
CA GLN A 214 -22.80 10.74 9.93
C GLN A 214 -24.26 10.95 10.36
N GLY A 215 -24.47 11.67 11.47
CA GLY A 215 -25.81 12.09 11.90
C GLY A 215 -26.50 12.93 10.82
N GLY A 216 -27.81 12.78 10.70
CA GLY A 216 -28.60 13.37 9.63
C GLY A 216 -28.74 12.48 8.39
N SER A 217 -28.24 11.24 8.44
CA SER A 217 -28.14 10.38 7.25
C SER A 217 -28.92 9.08 7.34
N ILE A 218 -29.47 8.66 6.21
CA ILE A 218 -30.06 7.34 5.96
C ILE A 218 -29.28 6.67 4.83
N ILE A 219 -28.83 5.43 5.03
CA ILE A 219 -28.20 4.62 3.97
C ILE A 219 -29.01 3.35 3.66
N PRO A 220 -29.20 3.01 2.38
CA PRO A 220 -29.82 1.76 1.98
C PRO A 220 -28.82 0.61 1.98
N VAL A 221 -29.20 -0.54 2.54
CA VAL A 221 -28.42 -1.78 2.51
C VAL A 221 -29.28 -2.97 2.09
N GLY A 222 -28.72 -3.83 1.25
CA GLY A 222 -29.40 -5.00 0.70
C GLY A 222 -29.06 -6.29 1.44
N PRO A 223 -29.70 -7.42 1.06
CA PRO A 223 -29.28 -8.73 1.54
C PRO A 223 -27.90 -9.09 1.00
N PRO A 224 -27.15 -9.97 1.68
CA PRO A 224 -25.93 -10.53 1.11
C PRO A 224 -26.28 -11.45 -0.07
N VAL A 225 -25.72 -11.16 -1.24
CA VAL A 225 -25.84 -11.97 -2.47
C VAL A 225 -24.44 -12.38 -2.94
N GLN A 226 -24.34 -13.46 -3.72
CA GLN A 226 -23.03 -13.95 -4.21
C GLN A 226 -22.53 -13.17 -5.44
N ASN A 227 -23.46 -12.61 -6.20
CA ASN A 227 -23.20 -11.72 -7.32
C ASN A 227 -24.38 -10.76 -7.50
N VAL A 228 -24.17 -9.64 -8.19
CA VAL A 228 -25.20 -8.60 -8.36
C VAL A 228 -26.43 -9.07 -9.15
N GLY A 229 -26.31 -10.12 -9.97
CA GLY A 229 -27.43 -10.66 -10.76
C GLY A 229 -28.42 -11.50 -9.94
N GLU A 230 -28.07 -11.89 -8.71
CA GLU A 230 -29.00 -12.57 -7.81
C GLU A 230 -30.00 -11.63 -7.14
N ALA A 231 -29.65 -10.36 -7.01
CA ALA A 231 -30.47 -9.35 -6.34
C ALA A 231 -31.75 -9.10 -7.13
N LYS A 232 -32.88 -9.07 -6.43
CA LYS A 232 -34.20 -8.80 -7.01
C LYS A 232 -34.75 -7.51 -6.41
N LEU A 233 -35.48 -6.74 -7.21
CA LEU A 233 -36.18 -5.54 -6.74
C LEU A 233 -37.15 -5.82 -5.58
N THR A 234 -37.66 -7.04 -5.48
CA THR A 234 -38.58 -7.47 -4.41
C THR A 234 -37.89 -7.93 -3.14
N ASP A 235 -36.56 -8.03 -3.13
CA ASP A 235 -35.81 -8.42 -1.94
C ASP A 235 -35.98 -7.39 -0.82
N ASP A 236 -35.79 -7.81 0.41
CA ASP A 236 -35.89 -6.92 1.57
C ASP A 236 -34.87 -5.79 1.47
N LEU A 237 -35.33 -4.56 1.74
CA LEU A 237 -34.46 -3.40 1.87
C LEU A 237 -34.28 -3.07 3.34
N SER A 238 -33.04 -2.82 3.77
CA SER A 238 -32.76 -2.27 5.09
C SER A 238 -32.31 -0.81 4.98
N LEU A 239 -32.75 0.04 5.91
CA LEU A 239 -32.32 1.43 6.05
C LEU A 239 -31.60 1.59 7.39
N ILE A 240 -30.33 1.98 7.36
CA ILE A 240 -29.59 2.34 8.58
C ILE A 240 -29.67 3.85 8.75
N ILE A 241 -30.10 4.30 9.92
CA ILE A 241 -30.46 5.70 10.20
C ILE A 241 -29.64 6.22 11.38
N ALA A 242 -28.96 7.35 11.18
CA ALA A 242 -28.37 8.15 12.25
C ALA A 242 -29.04 9.53 12.25
N LEU A 243 -29.76 9.86 13.32
CA LEU A 243 -30.37 11.19 13.46
C LEU A 243 -29.31 12.25 13.78
N ASP A 244 -29.56 13.48 13.32
CA ASP A 244 -28.81 14.67 13.70
C ASP A 244 -29.24 15.19 15.10
N ASP A 245 -28.66 16.32 15.49
CA ASP A 245 -28.98 17.04 16.74
C ASP A 245 -30.40 17.65 16.75
N HIS A 246 -31.08 17.69 15.61
CA HIS A 246 -32.46 18.09 15.46
C HIS A 246 -33.43 16.90 15.36
N GLY A 247 -32.93 15.68 15.53
CA GLY A 247 -33.73 14.46 15.45
C GLY A 247 -34.19 14.12 14.04
N LYS A 248 -33.44 14.53 13.02
CA LYS A 248 -33.77 14.31 11.60
C LYS A 248 -32.71 13.49 10.89
N ALA A 249 -33.11 12.81 9.82
CA ALA A 249 -32.18 12.22 8.86
C ALA A 249 -32.80 12.13 7.47
N GLU A 250 -31.97 12.19 6.44
CA GLU A 250 -32.38 12.06 5.05
C GLU A 250 -31.48 11.05 4.30
N GLY A 251 -32.04 10.42 3.28
CA GLY A 251 -31.27 9.56 2.40
C GLY A 251 -31.98 9.25 1.10
N VAL A 252 -31.23 8.65 0.19
CA VAL A 252 -31.70 8.34 -1.16
C VAL A 252 -31.18 6.97 -1.59
N ILE A 253 -31.98 6.27 -2.36
CA ILE A 253 -31.59 5.05 -3.09
C ILE A 253 -31.89 5.24 -4.57
N TYR A 254 -30.95 4.84 -5.41
CA TYR A 254 -31.09 4.75 -6.87
C TYR A 254 -31.14 3.29 -7.30
N GLU A 255 -32.13 2.95 -8.13
CA GLU A 255 -32.32 1.61 -8.68
C GLU A 255 -32.63 1.72 -10.18
N ASP A 256 -31.96 0.92 -11.01
CA ASP A 256 -32.23 0.77 -12.44
C ASP A 256 -31.91 -0.67 -12.87
N ASP A 257 -31.91 -0.96 -14.17
CA ASP A 257 -31.71 -2.30 -14.71
C ASP A 257 -30.26 -2.85 -14.53
N GLY A 258 -29.35 -2.04 -14.00
CA GLY A 258 -27.95 -2.42 -13.73
C GLY A 258 -27.05 -2.45 -14.98
N ASP A 259 -27.54 -3.02 -16.08
CA ASP A 259 -26.93 -2.99 -17.42
C ASP A 259 -27.85 -2.26 -18.41
N GLY A 260 -27.32 -1.86 -19.56
CA GLY A 260 -28.05 -1.16 -20.61
C GLY A 260 -28.38 0.31 -20.34
N TYR A 261 -29.25 0.90 -21.16
CA TYR A 261 -29.41 2.36 -21.28
C TYR A 261 -30.82 2.87 -20.96
N GLU A 262 -31.67 2.07 -20.32
CA GLU A 262 -33.04 2.51 -19.97
C GLU A 262 -33.05 3.74 -19.07
N PHE A 263 -32.06 3.89 -18.18
CA PHE A 263 -31.92 5.06 -17.32
C PHE A 263 -31.89 6.40 -18.08
N THR A 264 -31.41 6.42 -19.33
CA THR A 264 -31.37 7.62 -20.18
C THR A 264 -32.75 8.07 -20.65
N ARG A 265 -33.74 7.20 -20.53
CA ARG A 265 -35.16 7.41 -20.88
C ARG A 265 -36.04 7.37 -19.63
N GLU A 266 -35.50 7.80 -18.49
CA GLU A 266 -36.14 7.79 -17.18
C GLU A 266 -36.48 6.37 -16.65
N GLY A 267 -35.91 5.31 -17.23
CA GLY A 267 -36.06 3.91 -16.79
C GLY A 267 -35.24 3.61 -15.54
N TYR A 268 -35.61 4.24 -14.42
CA TYR A 268 -35.00 4.07 -13.10
C TYR A 268 -36.02 4.45 -12.00
N LEU A 269 -35.66 4.19 -10.75
CA LEU A 269 -36.37 4.67 -9.55
C LEU A 269 -35.38 5.34 -8.59
N LEU A 270 -35.60 6.62 -8.30
CA LEU A 270 -35.03 7.27 -7.12
C LEU A 270 -36.07 7.32 -6.02
N THR A 271 -35.69 6.93 -4.80
CA THR A 271 -36.52 7.12 -3.62
C THR A 271 -35.82 7.95 -2.57
N TYR A 272 -36.47 9.01 -2.11
CA TYR A 272 -36.01 9.86 -1.02
C TYR A 272 -36.73 9.50 0.27
N TYR A 273 -35.96 9.17 1.30
CA TYR A 273 -36.47 8.87 2.64
C TYR A 273 -36.14 10.01 3.60
N VAL A 274 -37.06 10.26 4.54
CA VAL A 274 -36.85 11.12 5.70
C VAL A 274 -37.16 10.33 6.96
N ALA A 275 -36.38 10.56 8.01
CA ALA A 275 -36.68 10.15 9.37
C ALA A 275 -36.79 11.40 10.25
N GLU A 276 -37.85 11.49 11.05
CA GLU A 276 -38.04 12.59 12.00
C GLU A 276 -38.48 12.05 13.36
N LEU A 277 -37.77 12.46 14.41
CA LEU A 277 -38.14 12.23 15.80
C LEU A 277 -39.18 13.25 16.23
N GLN A 278 -40.35 12.77 16.65
CA GLN A 278 -41.39 13.58 17.28
C GLN A 278 -41.76 12.97 18.62
N SER A 279 -41.55 13.74 19.69
CA SER A 279 -41.65 13.26 21.07
C SER A 279 -40.75 12.04 21.34
N SER A 280 -41.27 10.82 21.27
CA SER A 280 -40.55 9.57 21.49
C SER A 280 -40.74 8.57 20.34
N VAL A 281 -41.16 9.04 19.17
CA VAL A 281 -41.37 8.20 17.99
C VAL A 281 -40.59 8.77 16.82
N VAL A 282 -39.73 7.94 16.23
CA VAL A 282 -39.10 8.23 14.95
C VAL A 282 -40.01 7.71 13.85
N THR A 283 -40.41 8.60 12.95
CA THR A 283 -41.23 8.26 11.79
C THR A 283 -40.36 8.28 10.54
N VAL A 284 -40.32 7.17 9.82
CA VAL A 284 -39.62 7.02 8.54
C VAL A 284 -40.64 6.94 7.42
N LYS A 285 -40.47 7.77 6.39
CA LYS A 285 -41.39 7.83 5.25
C LYS A 285 -40.67 8.23 3.97
N VAL A 286 -41.28 7.90 2.84
CA VAL A 286 -40.87 8.40 1.52
C VAL A 286 -41.41 9.83 1.33
N THR A 287 -40.55 10.76 0.94
CA THR A 287 -40.95 12.15 0.65
C THR A 287 -41.13 12.42 -0.84
N ARG A 288 -40.31 11.78 -1.68
CA ARG A 288 -40.31 11.97 -3.13
C ARG A 288 -39.84 10.70 -3.84
N THR A 289 -40.31 10.53 -5.06
CA THR A 289 -39.79 9.55 -6.03
C THR A 289 -39.57 10.19 -7.39
N GLU A 290 -38.58 9.70 -8.13
CA GLU A 290 -38.32 10.12 -9.50
C GLU A 290 -38.04 8.90 -10.40
N GLY A 291 -38.19 9.09 -11.71
CA GLY A 291 -38.09 8.03 -12.70
C GLY A 291 -39.42 7.31 -12.94
N SER A 292 -39.42 6.46 -13.97
CA SER A 292 -40.61 5.78 -14.49
C SER A 292 -40.83 4.38 -13.91
N TRP A 293 -39.84 3.81 -13.21
CA TRP A 293 -39.98 2.52 -12.58
C TRP A 293 -41.00 2.55 -11.45
N LYS A 294 -41.82 1.51 -11.38
CA LYS A 294 -42.77 1.34 -10.28
C LYS A 294 -42.03 0.81 -9.06
N ARG A 295 -42.26 1.45 -7.91
CA ARG A 295 -41.75 0.96 -6.62
C ARG A 295 -42.13 -0.51 -6.41
N PRO A 296 -41.17 -1.39 -6.10
CA PRO A 296 -41.48 -2.78 -5.77
C PRO A 296 -42.16 -2.88 -4.41
N LYS A 297 -43.09 -3.84 -4.27
CA LYS A 297 -43.64 -4.18 -2.96
C LYS A 297 -42.69 -5.14 -2.26
N ARG A 298 -41.82 -4.60 -1.40
CA ARG A 298 -40.83 -5.35 -0.60
C ARG A 298 -40.94 -5.00 0.88
N ARG A 299 -40.37 -5.83 1.75
CA ARG A 299 -40.29 -5.52 3.17
C ARG A 299 -39.19 -4.48 3.40
N LEU A 300 -39.45 -3.58 4.32
CA LEU A 300 -38.52 -2.54 4.76
C LEU A 300 -38.11 -2.82 6.20
N HIS A 301 -36.82 -2.93 6.44
CA HIS A 301 -36.22 -3.06 7.77
C HIS A 301 -35.53 -1.76 8.14
N VAL A 302 -36.06 -1.06 9.14
CA VAL A 302 -35.50 0.22 9.59
C VAL A 302 -34.65 -0.02 10.83
N GLN A 303 -33.39 0.41 10.79
CA GLN A 303 -32.42 0.27 11.87
C GLN A 303 -31.98 1.67 12.33
N LEU A 304 -32.52 2.12 13.46
CA LEU A 304 -32.17 3.40 14.06
C LEU A 304 -30.98 3.24 15.00
N LEU A 305 -29.85 3.89 14.68
CA LEU A 305 -28.65 3.89 15.52
C LEU A 305 -28.84 4.78 16.75
N LEU A 306 -28.43 4.27 17.92
CA LEU A 306 -28.49 4.95 19.21
C LEU A 306 -27.10 5.38 19.73
N GLY A 307 -26.03 4.77 19.22
CA GLY A 307 -24.64 5.00 19.66
C GLY A 307 -23.90 3.70 19.97
N GLU A 308 -22.57 3.71 19.83
CA GLU A 308 -21.69 2.54 20.07
C GLU A 308 -22.13 1.24 19.36
N GLY A 309 -22.81 1.34 18.21
CA GLY A 309 -23.37 0.22 17.46
C GLY A 309 -24.74 -0.28 17.92
N ALA A 310 -25.29 0.23 19.03
CA ALA A 310 -26.63 -0.11 19.48
C ALA A 310 -27.67 0.45 18.51
N LYS A 311 -28.75 -0.32 18.31
CA LYS A 311 -29.81 0.02 17.37
C LYS A 311 -31.19 -0.42 17.85
N LEU A 312 -32.22 0.24 17.31
CA LEU A 312 -33.61 -0.20 17.36
C LEU A 312 -34.04 -0.62 15.97
N ASP A 313 -34.69 -1.77 15.88
CA ASP A 313 -35.16 -2.33 14.62
C ASP A 313 -36.70 -2.24 14.53
N ALA A 314 -37.22 -1.94 13.34
CA ALA A 314 -38.64 -2.11 13.01
C ALA A 314 -38.82 -2.60 11.57
N TRP A 315 -39.91 -3.31 11.35
CA TRP A 315 -40.27 -3.85 10.04
C TRP A 315 -41.55 -3.22 9.51
N GLY A 316 -41.59 -2.99 8.21
CA GLY A 316 -42.76 -2.48 7.50
C GLY A 316 -42.72 -2.82 6.01
N THR A 317 -43.48 -2.07 5.21
CA THR A 317 -43.48 -2.17 3.74
C THR A 317 -42.77 -0.96 3.15
N ASP A 318 -41.94 -1.17 2.14
CA ASP A 318 -41.30 -0.05 1.42
C ASP A 318 -42.36 0.85 0.76
N GLY A 319 -42.25 2.16 0.96
CA GLY A 319 -43.21 3.17 0.52
C GLY A 319 -44.29 3.52 1.56
N GLU A 320 -44.49 2.70 2.59
CA GLU A 320 -45.39 3.01 3.71
C GLU A 320 -44.64 3.72 4.85
N VAL A 321 -45.41 4.31 5.78
CA VAL A 321 -44.84 4.94 6.97
C VAL A 321 -44.45 3.86 7.97
N VAL A 322 -43.19 3.88 8.42
CA VAL A 322 -42.67 3.00 9.48
C VAL A 322 -42.37 3.84 10.71
N GLN A 323 -42.76 3.36 11.89
CA GLN A 323 -42.56 4.06 13.16
C GLN A 323 -41.72 3.21 14.12
N ILE A 324 -40.76 3.85 14.77
CA ILE A 324 -39.93 3.27 15.82
C ILE A 324 -40.16 4.07 17.08
N LYS A 325 -40.60 3.39 18.14
CA LYS A 325 -40.70 4.01 19.47
C LYS A 325 -39.33 4.01 20.12
N VAL A 326 -38.80 5.20 20.41
CA VAL A 326 -37.58 5.39 21.19
C VAL A 326 -37.91 5.15 22.67
N PRO A 327 -37.19 4.25 23.36
CA PRO A 327 -37.43 3.95 24.75
C PRO A 327 -36.88 5.07 25.66
N SER A 328 -36.97 4.88 26.98
CA SER A 328 -36.46 5.88 27.93
C SER A 328 -34.94 6.04 27.83
N GLU A 329 -34.39 7.16 28.28
CA GLU A 329 -32.93 7.39 28.28
C GLU A 329 -32.17 6.30 29.05
N SER A 330 -32.72 5.77 30.14
CA SER A 330 -32.11 4.66 30.88
C SER A 330 -32.08 3.36 30.07
N ASP A 331 -33.13 3.09 29.30
CA ASP A 331 -33.17 1.90 28.43
C ASP A 331 -32.18 2.05 27.27
N VAL A 332 -32.09 3.25 26.68
CA VAL A 332 -31.09 3.55 25.64
C VAL A 332 -29.68 3.36 26.17
N ALA A 333 -29.36 3.89 27.35
CA ALA A 333 -28.06 3.72 27.99
C ALA A 333 -27.74 2.23 28.26
N HIS A 334 -28.73 1.46 28.71
CA HIS A 334 -28.59 0.01 28.88
C HIS A 334 -28.30 -0.70 27.55
N LEU A 335 -29.05 -0.39 26.49
CA LEU A 335 -28.83 -0.97 25.15
C LEU A 335 -27.43 -0.65 24.61
N ILE A 336 -26.96 0.58 24.79
CA ILE A 336 -25.60 1.01 24.42
C ILE A 336 -24.56 0.19 25.18
N SER A 337 -24.72 0.04 26.51
CA SER A 337 -23.80 -0.75 27.33
C SER A 337 -23.76 -2.22 26.89
N THR A 338 -24.93 -2.84 26.72
CA THR A 338 -25.04 -4.24 26.28
C THR A 338 -24.42 -4.44 24.89
N ASN A 339 -24.65 -3.52 23.95
CA ASN A 339 -24.07 -3.64 22.61
C ASN A 339 -22.54 -3.46 22.64
N LYS A 340 -22.04 -2.58 23.49
CA LYS A 340 -20.60 -2.40 23.69
C LYS A 340 -19.94 -3.68 24.23
N GLU A 341 -20.55 -4.34 25.20
CA GLU A 341 -20.10 -5.63 25.71
C GLU A 341 -20.10 -6.71 24.62
N GLN A 342 -21.19 -6.80 23.83
CA GLN A 342 -21.27 -7.75 22.71
C GLN A 342 -20.23 -7.47 21.62
N TYR A 343 -19.98 -6.21 21.31
CA TYR A 343 -18.93 -5.80 20.38
C TYR A 343 -17.57 -6.30 20.84
N TRP A 344 -17.20 -6.07 22.10
CA TRP A 344 -15.92 -6.53 22.64
C TRP A 344 -15.83 -8.04 22.73
N ALA A 345 -16.91 -8.73 23.13
CA ALA A 345 -16.97 -10.19 23.09
C ALA A 345 -16.72 -10.75 21.67
N ARG A 346 -17.25 -10.10 20.62
CA ARG A 346 -16.96 -10.47 19.22
C ARG A 346 -15.50 -10.19 18.85
N MET A 347 -14.97 -9.04 19.23
CA MET A 347 -13.57 -8.66 18.95
C MET A 347 -12.56 -9.60 19.62
N GLU A 348 -12.85 -10.07 20.84
CA GLU A 348 -12.02 -11.00 21.60
C GLU A 348 -12.13 -12.45 21.10
N SER A 349 -13.31 -12.87 20.66
CA SER A 349 -13.56 -14.22 20.13
C SER A 349 -13.23 -14.38 18.64
N ALA A 350 -13.03 -13.28 17.92
CA ALA A 350 -12.63 -13.29 16.52
C ALA A 350 -11.31 -14.04 16.33
N LYS A 351 -11.30 -15.00 15.39
CA LYS A 351 -10.08 -15.71 15.00
C LYS A 351 -9.13 -14.72 14.32
N ARG A 352 -8.05 -14.35 15.00
CA ARG A 352 -7.06 -13.42 14.46
C ARG A 352 -6.25 -14.11 13.37
N ILE A 353 -6.03 -13.40 12.26
CA ILE A 353 -5.04 -13.83 11.28
C ILE A 353 -3.70 -13.89 12.02
N PRO A 354 -3.00 -15.05 12.00
CA PRO A 354 -1.71 -15.16 12.67
C PRO A 354 -0.79 -14.08 12.11
N VAL A 355 -0.06 -13.42 13.01
CA VAL A 355 1.11 -12.64 12.62
C VAL A 355 2.15 -13.68 12.23
N VAL A 356 2.03 -14.20 11.02
CA VAL A 356 3.14 -14.87 10.39
C VAL A 356 4.11 -13.73 10.10
N GLU A 357 5.19 -13.65 10.86
CA GLU A 357 6.38 -12.92 10.41
C GLU A 357 6.71 -13.49 9.03
N GLU A 358 6.34 -12.72 8.01
CA GLU A 358 6.41 -13.05 6.59
C GLU A 358 5.58 -14.28 6.18
N ALA A 359 4.80 -14.15 5.10
CA ALA A 359 4.21 -15.32 4.48
C ALA A 359 5.32 -16.34 4.24
N SER A 360 4.99 -17.59 4.58
CA SER A 360 5.56 -18.80 4.03
C SER A 360 5.35 -18.84 2.51
N GLY A 361 5.97 -17.90 1.80
CA GLY A 361 6.54 -17.98 0.46
C GLY A 361 8.07 -17.85 0.52
N GLN A 362 8.64 -17.62 1.72
CA GLN A 362 9.98 -18.11 2.01
C GLN A 362 9.99 -19.62 1.72
N ARG A 363 10.67 -20.04 0.64
CA ARG A 363 11.52 -21.23 0.81
C ARG A 363 12.25 -20.96 2.11
N GLU A 364 12.09 -21.81 3.14
CA GLU A 364 12.89 -21.76 4.36
C GLU A 364 14.25 -21.19 3.99
N VAL A 365 14.48 -19.91 4.32
CA VAL A 365 15.78 -19.33 4.07
C VAL A 365 16.63 -20.08 5.06
N ASP A 366 17.35 -21.05 4.52
CA ASP A 366 18.15 -21.97 5.30
C ASP A 366 19.27 -21.14 5.95
N LEU A 367 18.98 -20.55 7.11
CA LEU A 367 19.92 -19.79 7.93
C LEU A 367 21.08 -20.68 8.42
N SER A 368 21.01 -22.00 8.16
CA SER A 368 22.14 -22.91 8.36
C SER A 368 23.21 -22.80 7.26
N ARG A 369 22.93 -22.14 6.13
CA ARG A 369 23.92 -21.91 5.08
C ARG A 369 25.00 -20.95 5.59
N PRO A 370 26.29 -21.36 5.62
CA PRO A 370 27.35 -20.46 6.05
C PRO A 370 27.60 -19.40 4.96
N PRO A 371 27.82 -18.12 5.34
CA PRO A 371 28.21 -17.07 4.40
C PRO A 371 29.42 -17.49 3.56
N ILE A 372 29.47 -17.02 2.31
CA ILE A 372 30.66 -17.18 1.48
C ILE A 372 31.71 -16.20 2.00
N GLU A 373 32.80 -16.75 2.53
CA GLU A 373 33.95 -15.95 2.91
C GLU A 373 34.83 -15.71 1.66
N LEU A 374 34.94 -14.44 1.24
CA LEU A 374 35.96 -14.02 0.31
C LEU A 374 37.14 -13.50 1.12
N LYS A 375 38.30 -14.11 0.92
CA LYS A 375 39.51 -13.77 1.66
C LYS A 375 40.67 -13.74 0.68
N SER A 376 41.20 -12.54 0.47
CA SER A 376 42.37 -12.32 -0.38
C SER A 376 42.98 -10.97 -0.03
N GLY A 377 44.30 -10.86 -0.18
CA GLY A 377 45.03 -9.63 0.13
C GLY A 377 44.74 -9.09 1.54
N ASP A 378 44.38 -7.82 1.62
CA ASP A 378 44.12 -7.11 2.86
C ASP A 378 42.66 -7.22 3.34
N TRP A 379 41.79 -7.95 2.62
CA TRP A 379 40.35 -7.98 2.84
C TRP A 379 39.80 -9.36 3.19
N ILE A 380 38.86 -9.37 4.13
CA ILE A 380 38.00 -10.51 4.44
C ILE A 380 36.55 -10.02 4.37
N LEU A 381 35.75 -10.64 3.50
CA LEU A 381 34.34 -10.36 3.32
C LEU A 381 33.50 -11.59 3.62
N LYS A 382 32.32 -11.37 4.18
CA LYS A 382 31.28 -12.40 4.29
C LYS A 382 30.08 -12.00 3.47
N VAL A 383 29.76 -12.80 2.46
CA VAL A 383 28.68 -12.55 1.50
C VAL A 383 27.58 -13.59 1.68
N VAL A 384 26.34 -13.14 1.57
CA VAL A 384 25.12 -13.94 1.73
C VAL A 384 24.35 -13.90 0.42
N PRO A 385 24.67 -14.79 -0.56
CA PRO A 385 23.99 -14.82 -1.85
C PRO A 385 22.47 -14.97 -1.72
N TRP A 386 22.00 -15.75 -0.75
CA TRP A 386 20.58 -16.09 -0.61
C TRP A 386 19.72 -15.00 0.05
N ILE A 387 20.29 -13.85 0.41
CA ILE A 387 19.56 -12.67 0.89
C ILE A 387 20.17 -11.44 0.25
N GLY A 388 19.65 -11.02 -0.90
CA GLY A 388 20.07 -9.75 -1.51
C GLY A 388 21.52 -9.71 -2.00
N GLY A 389 22.21 -10.86 -2.02
CA GLY A 389 23.65 -10.92 -2.31
C GLY A 389 24.49 -10.19 -1.27
N ARG A 390 23.93 -9.92 -0.09
CA ARG A 390 24.41 -8.92 0.87
C ARG A 390 25.82 -9.21 1.37
N ILE A 391 26.62 -8.17 1.58
CA ILE A 391 27.87 -8.28 2.34
C ILE A 391 27.56 -7.93 3.80
N ILE A 392 27.74 -8.89 4.70
CA ILE A 392 27.42 -8.74 6.14
C ILE A 392 28.66 -8.45 7.00
N SER A 393 29.85 -8.57 6.40
CA SER A 393 31.10 -8.24 7.05
C SER A 393 32.12 -7.78 6.02
N MET A 394 32.78 -6.66 6.30
CA MET A 394 33.98 -6.19 5.60
C MET A 394 35.06 -5.90 6.63
N MET A 395 36.11 -6.71 6.65
CA MET A 395 37.24 -6.57 7.56
C MET A 395 38.51 -6.29 6.76
N HIS A 396 39.25 -5.28 7.19
CA HIS A 396 40.58 -4.99 6.72
C HIS A 396 41.61 -5.65 7.65
N PHE A 397 42.27 -6.69 7.14
CA PHE A 397 43.13 -7.59 7.91
C PHE A 397 44.35 -6.88 8.52
N PRO A 398 45.12 -6.04 7.78
CA PRO A 398 46.30 -5.38 8.35
C PRO A 398 46.00 -4.44 9.53
N SER A 399 44.89 -3.71 9.48
CA SER A 399 44.50 -2.80 10.57
C SER A 399 43.69 -3.48 11.66
N GLY A 400 43.20 -4.70 11.43
CA GLY A 400 42.25 -5.39 12.32
C GLY A 400 40.89 -4.71 12.40
N THR A 401 40.59 -3.77 11.50
CA THR A 401 39.36 -2.98 11.53
C THR A 401 38.25 -3.70 10.79
N GLN A 402 37.12 -3.89 11.46
CA GLN A 402 35.89 -4.31 10.82
C GLN A 402 35.04 -3.08 10.48
N TRP A 403 35.14 -2.65 9.22
CA TRP A 403 34.44 -1.45 8.71
C TRP A 403 32.95 -1.65 8.53
N LEU A 404 32.52 -2.90 8.31
CA LEU A 404 31.12 -3.26 8.19
C LEU A 404 30.87 -4.55 8.98
N HIS A 405 29.85 -4.53 9.83
CA HIS A 405 29.33 -5.71 10.50
C HIS A 405 27.83 -5.61 10.62
N SER A 406 27.13 -6.64 10.15
CA SER A 406 25.69 -6.70 10.27
C SER A 406 25.21 -8.11 10.61
N ARG A 407 23.93 -8.21 10.98
CA ARG A 407 23.26 -9.51 11.12
C ARG A 407 22.82 -9.96 9.72
N ILE A 408 22.65 -11.27 9.54
CA ILE A 408 22.20 -11.83 8.25
C ILE A 408 20.89 -11.18 7.75
N GLU A 409 20.01 -10.82 8.69
CA GLU A 409 18.66 -10.32 8.42
C GLU A 409 18.56 -8.79 8.37
N MET A 410 19.57 -8.06 8.87
CA MET A 410 19.49 -6.61 9.06
C MET A 410 20.81 -5.93 8.75
N ASP A 411 20.74 -4.87 7.94
CA ASP A 411 21.83 -3.99 7.52
C ASP A 411 22.95 -4.71 6.77
N GLY A 412 23.89 -3.93 6.26
CA GLY A 412 25.09 -4.42 5.59
C GLY A 412 25.38 -3.65 4.31
N TYR A 413 26.03 -4.29 3.35
CA TYR A 413 26.15 -3.79 1.99
C TYR A 413 24.99 -4.33 1.16
N GLU A 414 24.02 -3.45 0.88
CA GLU A 414 22.79 -3.77 0.17
C GLU A 414 22.72 -3.02 -1.16
N GLU A 415 21.94 -3.55 -2.09
CA GLU A 415 21.64 -2.87 -3.34
C GLU A 415 20.14 -2.93 -3.62
N TYR A 416 19.64 -1.84 -4.19
CA TYR A 416 18.24 -1.70 -4.53
C TYR A 416 18.06 -1.28 -5.99
N SER A 417 16.90 -1.61 -6.55
CA SER A 417 16.49 -1.25 -7.91
C SER A 417 15.53 -0.03 -7.99
N GLY A 418 15.24 0.61 -6.86
CA GLY A 418 14.38 1.79 -6.76
C GLY A 418 14.95 2.91 -5.90
N THR A 419 14.25 4.04 -5.88
CA THR A 419 14.59 5.21 -5.05
C THR A 419 14.13 5.06 -3.60
N GLU A 420 13.31 4.05 -3.31
CA GLU A 420 12.78 3.76 -1.98
C GLU A 420 13.68 2.75 -1.25
N ASN A 421 13.74 2.86 0.08
CA ASN A 421 14.42 1.88 0.93
C ASN A 421 13.78 0.50 0.77
N ARG A 422 14.63 -0.54 0.73
CA ARG A 422 14.19 -1.95 0.65
C ARG A 422 13.34 -2.28 -0.58
N SER A 423 13.61 -1.62 -1.71
CA SER A 423 13.07 -2.03 -3.01
C SER A 423 13.79 -3.28 -3.56
N ALA A 424 13.22 -3.93 -4.57
CA ALA A 424 13.71 -5.19 -5.11
C ALA A 424 15.23 -5.18 -5.38
N GLY A 425 15.92 -6.25 -5.01
CA GLY A 425 17.38 -6.40 -5.03
C GLY A 425 18.00 -6.79 -3.69
N CYS A 426 17.32 -6.48 -2.57
CA CYS A 426 17.85 -6.63 -1.22
C CYS A 426 17.45 -7.92 -0.47
N TYR A 427 16.52 -8.70 -1.03
CA TYR A 427 16.02 -9.93 -0.39
C TYR A 427 16.12 -11.16 -1.27
N GLU A 428 16.24 -10.98 -2.58
CA GLU A 428 16.18 -12.05 -3.56
C GLU A 428 17.42 -12.95 -3.48
N GLU A 429 17.24 -14.24 -3.73
CA GLU A 429 18.34 -15.22 -3.78
C GLU A 429 19.15 -14.99 -5.07
N TYR A 430 20.42 -14.60 -4.91
CA TYR A 430 21.35 -14.45 -6.01
C TYR A 430 21.92 -15.80 -6.43
N THR A 431 21.84 -16.07 -7.73
CA THR A 431 22.51 -17.20 -8.37
C THR A 431 23.98 -16.86 -8.58
N ILE A 432 24.88 -17.73 -8.09
CA ILE A 432 26.32 -17.58 -8.30
C ILE A 432 26.64 -18.01 -9.73
N LEU A 433 27.21 -17.09 -10.51
CA LEU A 433 27.59 -17.30 -11.91
C LEU A 433 29.03 -17.78 -12.04
N GLU A 434 29.95 -17.16 -11.30
CA GLU A 434 31.38 -17.47 -11.33
C GLU A 434 31.97 -17.39 -9.91
N ARG A 435 32.85 -18.35 -9.58
CA ARG A 435 33.59 -18.43 -8.32
C ARG A 435 34.97 -19.02 -8.62
N ASP A 436 36.06 -18.27 -8.38
CA ASP A 436 37.42 -18.78 -8.61
C ASP A 436 37.77 -19.81 -7.51
N PRO A 437 38.05 -21.09 -7.83
CA PRO A 437 38.36 -22.10 -6.83
C PRO A 437 39.88 -22.18 -6.61
N GLN A 438 40.40 -21.60 -5.52
CA GLN A 438 41.75 -21.94 -5.07
C GLN A 438 41.74 -23.15 -4.13
N GLN A 439 42.82 -23.94 -4.18
CA GLN A 439 43.11 -25.01 -3.22
C GLN A 439 43.22 -24.39 -1.81
N GLY A 440 42.25 -24.68 -0.93
CA GLY A 440 42.25 -24.18 0.46
C GLY A 440 40.93 -23.57 0.93
N GLY A 441 39.96 -23.35 0.04
CA GLY A 441 38.62 -22.87 0.39
C GLY A 441 38.43 -21.34 0.33
N GLU A 442 39.47 -20.59 -0.04
CA GLU A 442 39.44 -19.13 -0.18
C GLU A 442 38.97 -18.72 -1.60
N VAL A 443 38.07 -17.72 -1.66
CA VAL A 443 37.47 -17.20 -2.90
C VAL A 443 37.96 -15.78 -3.14
N GLU A 444 38.51 -15.51 -4.32
CA GLU A 444 39.10 -14.20 -4.65
C GLU A 444 38.16 -13.30 -5.45
N ALA A 445 37.21 -13.90 -6.17
CA ALA A 445 36.16 -13.19 -6.90
C ALA A 445 34.85 -13.98 -6.85
N LEU A 446 33.75 -13.24 -6.71
CA LEU A 446 32.39 -13.77 -6.69
C LEU A 446 31.54 -12.94 -7.65
N LYS A 447 30.92 -13.61 -8.62
CA LYS A 447 29.95 -13.00 -9.53
C LYS A 447 28.60 -13.67 -9.36
N MET A 448 27.57 -12.87 -9.21
CA MET A 448 26.23 -13.35 -8.90
C MET A 448 25.15 -12.46 -9.51
N GLU A 449 23.96 -13.00 -9.74
CA GLU A 449 22.80 -12.25 -10.22
C GLU A 449 21.51 -12.64 -9.51
N GLY A 450 20.66 -11.66 -9.22
CA GLY A 450 19.36 -11.83 -8.56
C GLY A 450 18.25 -11.29 -9.45
N ASP A 451 17.20 -12.07 -9.64
CA ASP A 451 16.02 -11.64 -10.40
C ASP A 451 15.21 -10.65 -9.56
N ILE A 452 14.95 -9.46 -10.09
CA ILE A 452 14.22 -8.37 -9.40
C ILE A 452 12.86 -8.10 -10.05
N GLY A 453 12.34 -9.07 -10.81
CA GLY A 453 11.03 -9.01 -11.45
C GLY A 453 10.99 -8.17 -12.72
N GLY A 454 9.92 -8.34 -13.51
CA GLY A 454 9.72 -7.58 -14.75
C GLY A 454 10.77 -7.85 -15.85
N GLY A 455 11.47 -8.99 -15.78
CA GLY A 455 12.50 -9.38 -16.73
C GLY A 455 13.87 -8.71 -16.50
N LEU A 456 14.09 -8.14 -15.31
CA LEU A 456 15.32 -7.49 -14.89
C LEU A 456 16.09 -8.34 -13.87
N VAL A 457 17.41 -8.22 -13.89
CA VAL A 457 18.28 -8.81 -12.86
C VAL A 457 19.24 -7.75 -12.32
N ILE A 458 19.57 -7.82 -11.04
CA ILE A 458 20.75 -7.16 -10.49
C ILE A 458 21.92 -8.12 -10.64
N GLY A 459 22.99 -7.68 -11.29
CA GLY A 459 24.26 -8.40 -11.33
C GLY A 459 25.27 -7.73 -10.41
N ARG A 460 25.98 -8.52 -9.59
CA ARG A 460 27.07 -8.07 -8.73
C ARG A 460 28.34 -8.87 -8.97
N GLN A 461 29.46 -8.18 -9.08
CA GLN A 461 30.78 -8.77 -9.13
C GLN A 461 31.65 -8.17 -8.02
N ILE A 462 32.09 -9.01 -7.10
CA ILE A 462 32.98 -8.66 -5.99
C ILE A 462 34.33 -9.28 -6.30
N SER A 463 35.41 -8.49 -6.29
CA SER A 463 36.75 -9.03 -6.53
C SER A 463 37.82 -8.28 -5.74
N ILE A 464 38.85 -9.02 -5.33
CA ILE A 464 40.04 -8.46 -4.72
C ILE A 464 41.18 -8.66 -5.72
N GLY A 465 41.81 -7.57 -6.15
CA GLY A 465 42.76 -7.59 -7.27
C GLY A 465 44.03 -8.39 -6.96
N LYS A 466 44.37 -9.38 -7.79
CA LYS A 466 45.63 -10.14 -7.68
C LYS A 466 46.88 -9.25 -7.77
N ASP A 467 46.80 -8.20 -8.59
CA ASP A 467 47.90 -7.26 -8.81
C ASP A 467 47.92 -6.10 -7.79
N ASN A 468 46.83 -5.90 -7.05
CA ASN A 468 46.74 -4.88 -6.00
C ASN A 468 45.89 -5.39 -4.81
N PRO A 469 46.50 -6.13 -3.87
CA PRO A 469 45.78 -6.80 -2.77
C PRO A 469 45.13 -5.84 -1.76
N ARG A 470 45.39 -4.53 -1.88
CA ARG A 470 44.86 -3.48 -0.99
C ARG A 470 43.47 -3.01 -1.37
N VAL A 471 43.04 -3.30 -2.59
CA VAL A 471 41.82 -2.73 -3.17
C VAL A 471 40.77 -3.81 -3.36
N LEU A 472 39.58 -3.53 -2.81
CA LEU A 472 38.37 -4.30 -3.01
C LEU A 472 37.53 -3.62 -4.09
N HIS A 473 37.18 -4.34 -5.16
CA HIS A 473 36.31 -3.87 -6.22
C HIS A 473 34.91 -4.48 -6.08
N ILE A 474 33.88 -3.64 -6.27
CA ILE A 474 32.49 -4.08 -6.39
C ILE A 474 31.87 -3.39 -7.61
N ASP A 475 31.42 -4.21 -8.56
CA ASP A 475 30.70 -3.77 -9.76
C ASP A 475 29.27 -4.25 -9.70
N SER A 476 28.33 -3.31 -9.79
CA SER A 476 26.91 -3.57 -9.63
C SER A 476 26.18 -3.10 -10.88
N SER A 477 25.17 -3.84 -11.33
CA SER A 477 24.43 -3.49 -12.54
C SER A 477 22.97 -3.93 -12.52
N ILE A 478 22.08 -3.16 -13.14
CA ILE A 478 20.72 -3.60 -13.47
C ILE A 478 20.66 -3.92 -14.95
N LEU A 479 20.40 -5.20 -15.25
CA LEU A 479 20.41 -5.76 -16.60
C LEU A 479 19.02 -6.19 -17.03
N ALA A 480 18.70 -5.91 -18.29
CA ALA A 480 17.50 -6.43 -18.94
C ALA A 480 17.76 -7.83 -19.52
N ARG A 481 17.14 -8.88 -18.96
CA ARG A 481 17.25 -10.25 -19.48
C ARG A 481 16.08 -10.61 -20.40
N GLN A 482 14.86 -10.47 -19.89
CA GLN A 482 13.63 -10.93 -20.55
C GLN A 482 12.54 -9.84 -20.57
N ILE A 483 12.84 -8.70 -21.20
CA ILE A 483 11.83 -7.65 -21.40
C ILE A 483 10.89 -8.07 -22.55
N GLY A 484 9.58 -8.10 -22.28
CA GLY A 484 8.56 -8.49 -23.24
C GLY A 484 8.41 -7.53 -24.42
N ALA A 485 8.06 -8.05 -25.60
CA ALA A 485 7.91 -7.25 -26.83
C ALA A 485 6.87 -6.13 -26.72
N GLY A 486 5.88 -6.26 -25.82
CA GLY A 486 4.83 -5.27 -25.58
C GLY A 486 5.29 -3.97 -24.90
N SER A 487 6.48 -3.93 -24.31
CA SER A 487 7.03 -2.72 -23.66
C SER A 487 7.96 -1.89 -24.56
N GLY A 488 8.09 -2.26 -25.84
CA GLY A 488 9.01 -1.59 -26.76
C GLY A 488 10.50 -1.85 -26.47
N GLY A 489 10.82 -2.87 -25.65
CA GLY A 489 12.19 -3.24 -25.32
C GLY A 489 12.82 -2.48 -24.14
N PHE A 490 12.03 -1.66 -23.44
CA PHE A 490 12.42 -0.94 -22.23
C PHE A 490 11.71 -1.49 -21.00
N SER A 491 12.34 -1.35 -19.84
CA SER A 491 11.79 -1.76 -18.55
C SER A 491 10.91 -0.68 -17.92
N ARG A 492 10.39 -0.98 -16.72
CA ARG A 492 9.96 0.05 -15.76
C ARG A 492 11.10 1.00 -15.41
N LEU A 493 10.78 2.16 -14.83
CA LEU A 493 11.78 3.04 -14.23
C LEU A 493 12.48 2.31 -13.09
N VAL A 494 13.81 2.33 -13.11
CA VAL A 494 14.66 1.74 -12.07
C VAL A 494 15.78 2.71 -11.72
N CYS A 495 16.33 2.55 -10.52
CA CYS A 495 17.49 3.27 -10.03
C CYS A 495 18.39 2.23 -9.34
N LEU A 496 19.64 2.09 -9.78
CA LEU A 496 20.60 1.27 -9.07
C LEU A 496 21.14 2.08 -7.89
N ARG A 497 20.87 1.60 -6.68
CA ARG A 497 21.29 2.26 -5.44
C ARG A 497 22.13 1.31 -4.63
N VAL A 498 23.39 1.68 -4.42
CA VAL A 498 24.34 0.99 -3.56
C VAL A 498 24.27 1.60 -2.17
N HIS A 499 23.98 0.77 -1.17
CA HIS A 499 23.67 1.18 0.20
C HIS A 499 24.53 0.41 1.22
N PRO A 500 25.78 0.83 1.45
CA PRO A 500 26.65 0.24 2.46
C PRO A 500 26.43 0.90 3.83
N ALA A 501 26.15 0.11 4.87
CA ALA A 501 26.08 0.56 6.26
C ALA A 501 27.42 0.29 6.97
N PHE A 502 28.26 1.31 7.11
CA PHE A 502 29.56 1.20 7.78
C PHE A 502 29.44 1.41 9.29
N SER A 503 30.17 0.62 10.07
CA SER A 503 30.24 0.72 11.52
C SER A 503 31.21 1.82 11.95
N LEU A 504 30.78 2.68 12.87
CA LEU A 504 31.60 3.75 13.44
C LEU A 504 32.31 3.26 14.70
N LEU A 505 33.62 3.08 14.62
CA LEU A 505 34.44 2.70 15.78
C LEU A 505 34.44 3.79 16.86
N HIS A 506 34.57 5.05 16.43
CA HIS A 506 34.62 6.22 17.29
C HIS A 506 33.70 7.31 16.73
N PRO A 507 32.37 7.23 16.95
CA PRO A 507 31.40 8.11 16.30
C PRO A 507 31.71 9.60 16.45
N SER A 508 32.15 10.04 17.64
CA SER A 508 32.48 11.46 17.90
C SER A 508 33.77 11.95 17.22
N GLU A 509 34.58 11.04 16.70
CA GLU A 509 35.87 11.30 16.03
C GLU A 509 35.86 10.86 14.57
N SER A 510 34.66 10.53 14.04
CA SER A 510 34.46 10.06 12.68
C SER A 510 33.74 11.10 11.84
N PHE A 511 34.18 11.28 10.59
CA PHE A 511 33.55 12.21 9.63
C PHE A 511 33.81 11.74 8.19
N ILE A 512 33.00 12.21 7.25
CA ILE A 512 33.20 11.94 5.83
C ILE A 512 33.86 13.16 5.18
N SER A 513 34.92 12.93 4.41
CA SER A 513 35.65 13.97 3.68
C SER A 513 35.70 13.71 2.19
N PHE A 514 35.50 14.75 1.38
CA PHE A 514 35.63 14.68 -0.08
C PHE A 514 35.80 16.06 -0.73
N VAL A 515 36.24 16.04 -2.00
CA VAL A 515 36.26 17.23 -2.87
C VAL A 515 35.14 17.08 -3.90
N SER A 516 34.24 18.04 -3.95
CA SER A 516 33.17 18.08 -4.95
C SER A 516 33.72 18.31 -6.36
N ILE A 517 32.96 17.99 -7.40
CA ILE A 517 33.32 18.24 -8.81
C ILE A 517 33.69 19.71 -9.05
N ASN A 518 32.99 20.65 -8.40
CA ASN A 518 33.30 22.08 -8.48
C ASN A 518 34.56 22.52 -7.69
N GLY A 519 35.27 21.60 -7.04
CA GLY A 519 36.47 21.86 -6.24
C GLY A 519 36.23 22.23 -4.78
N THR A 520 34.98 22.29 -4.32
CA THR A 520 34.65 22.54 -2.90
C THR A 520 35.14 21.39 -2.03
N LYS A 521 35.82 21.70 -0.92
CA LYS A 521 36.21 20.70 0.09
C LYS A 521 35.10 20.58 1.14
N ASN A 522 34.69 19.36 1.44
CA ASN A 522 33.63 19.07 2.40
C ASN A 522 34.15 18.17 3.53
N GLU A 523 33.68 18.45 4.74
CA GLU A 523 33.78 17.58 5.90
C GLU A 523 32.37 17.48 6.51
N VAL A 524 31.82 16.27 6.55
CA VAL A 524 30.45 15.99 7.03
C VAL A 524 30.55 15.19 8.32
N TRP A 525 29.97 15.74 9.38
CA TRP A 525 29.99 15.16 10.73
C TRP A 525 28.65 14.50 11.08
N PRO A 526 28.61 13.59 12.07
CA PRO A 526 27.41 12.83 12.41
C PRO A 526 26.25 13.61 13.04
N ASP A 527 26.43 14.92 13.25
CA ASP A 527 25.42 15.86 13.73
C ASP A 527 24.63 16.54 12.59
N SER A 528 24.91 16.15 11.35
CA SER A 528 24.25 16.68 10.16
C SER A 528 22.99 15.87 9.82
N ASP A 529 21.89 16.55 9.47
CA ASP A 529 20.72 15.94 8.81
C ASP A 529 21.15 15.17 7.55
N ASP A 530 20.29 14.28 7.04
CA ASP A 530 20.53 13.54 5.80
C ASP A 530 20.99 14.45 4.66
N LEU A 531 22.20 14.21 4.16
CA LEU A 531 22.80 15.05 3.13
C LEU A 531 22.76 14.35 1.78
N SER A 532 22.22 15.06 0.79
CA SER A 532 22.15 14.62 -0.60
C SER A 532 22.98 15.54 -1.49
N PHE A 533 23.88 14.96 -2.27
CA PHE A 533 24.75 15.68 -3.21
C PHE A 533 24.43 15.27 -4.65
N GLU A 534 24.11 16.27 -5.48
CA GLU A 534 23.73 16.12 -6.89
C GLU A 534 24.48 17.16 -7.75
N GLY A 535 24.54 16.93 -9.07
CA GLY A 535 25.23 17.84 -9.99
C GLY A 535 26.71 18.03 -9.63
N ASP A 536 27.21 19.27 -9.65
CA ASP A 536 28.62 19.58 -9.39
C ASP A 536 29.00 19.57 -7.90
N LEU A 537 28.03 19.32 -7.00
CA LEU A 537 28.26 19.19 -5.56
C LEU A 537 28.64 17.77 -5.14
N ARG A 538 28.41 16.77 -6.01
CA ARG A 538 28.82 15.37 -5.77
C ARG A 538 30.33 15.25 -5.54
N PRO A 539 30.78 14.26 -4.76
CA PRO A 539 32.19 13.90 -4.71
C PRO A 539 32.76 13.65 -6.10
N ASN A 540 33.98 14.13 -6.35
CA ASN A 540 34.66 14.00 -7.64
C ASN A 540 35.28 12.61 -7.81
N GLY A 541 34.43 11.57 -7.80
CA GLY A 541 34.82 10.17 -7.92
C GLY A 541 35.52 9.57 -6.70
N GLU A 542 35.64 10.30 -5.59
CA GLU A 542 36.24 9.82 -4.34
C GLU A 542 35.62 10.52 -3.12
N TRP A 543 35.31 9.73 -2.09
CA TRP A 543 35.02 10.18 -0.72
C TRP A 543 35.61 9.21 0.30
N MET A 544 35.85 9.68 1.52
CA MET A 544 36.54 8.93 2.56
C MET A 544 35.81 9.04 3.89
N LEU A 545 35.53 7.90 4.53
CA LEU A 545 35.13 7.84 5.93
C LEU A 545 36.39 7.84 6.79
N VAL A 546 36.59 8.90 7.56
CA VAL A 546 37.76 9.12 8.42
C VAL A 546 37.41 8.76 9.85
N ASP A 547 38.27 8.01 10.53
CA ASP A 547 38.29 7.85 11.99
C ASP A 547 39.61 8.43 12.54
N ARG A 548 39.53 9.57 13.23
CA ARG A 548 40.71 10.26 13.78
C ARG A 548 41.39 9.50 14.91
N SER A 549 40.62 8.74 15.69
CA SER A 549 41.13 8.01 16.85
C SER A 549 42.04 6.86 16.40
N SER A 550 41.62 6.13 15.36
CA SER A 550 42.43 5.05 14.77
C SER A 550 43.45 5.54 13.73
N ARG A 551 43.35 6.80 13.27
CA ARG A 551 44.15 7.37 12.17
C ARG A 551 43.98 6.61 10.86
N LEU A 552 42.79 6.08 10.62
CA LEU A 552 42.48 5.30 9.43
C LEU A 552 41.35 5.97 8.64
N GLY A 553 41.41 5.83 7.33
CA GLY A 553 40.38 6.24 6.40
C GLY A 553 39.95 5.10 5.51
N LEU A 554 38.66 4.85 5.41
CA LEU A 554 38.07 4.00 4.37
C LEU A 554 37.75 4.87 3.16
N VAL A 555 38.58 4.76 2.12
CA VAL A 555 38.40 5.50 0.87
C VAL A 555 37.50 4.69 -0.05
N ASN A 556 36.47 5.33 -0.60
CA ASN A 556 35.66 4.78 -1.68
C ASN A 556 35.84 5.62 -2.95
N ARG A 557 36.28 4.98 -4.04
CA ARG A 557 36.36 5.61 -5.38
C ARG A 557 35.34 4.99 -6.31
N PHE A 558 34.75 5.79 -7.17
CA PHE A 558 33.68 5.34 -8.06
C PHE A 558 33.70 6.06 -9.41
N ASP A 559 33.13 5.45 -10.45
CA ASP A 559 32.95 6.10 -11.74
C ASP A 559 31.89 7.21 -11.64
N ILE A 560 32.34 8.45 -11.85
CA ILE A 560 31.49 9.64 -11.75
C ILE A 560 30.40 9.71 -12.83
N SER A 561 30.60 9.01 -13.95
CA SER A 561 29.62 8.96 -15.04
C SER A 561 28.44 8.04 -14.73
N GLU A 562 28.61 7.14 -13.76
CA GLU A 562 27.62 6.13 -13.35
C GLU A 562 26.78 6.57 -12.14
N VAL A 563 27.32 7.46 -11.30
CA VAL A 563 26.68 7.92 -10.06
C VAL A 563 26.02 9.27 -10.26
N PHE A 564 24.68 9.32 -10.32
CA PHE A 564 23.89 10.54 -10.46
C PHE A 564 23.73 11.32 -9.15
N LYS A 565 23.76 10.63 -8.01
CA LYS A 565 23.51 11.19 -6.68
C LYS A 565 24.29 10.44 -5.61
N CYS A 566 24.82 11.17 -4.62
CA CYS A 566 25.43 10.59 -3.42
C CYS A 566 24.63 10.99 -2.18
N VAL A 567 24.43 10.06 -1.25
CA VAL A 567 23.68 10.34 0.00
C VAL A 567 24.52 9.91 1.20
N ILE A 568 24.49 10.72 2.26
CA ILE A 568 25.07 10.41 3.56
C ILE A 568 23.93 10.38 4.57
N HIS A 569 23.78 9.25 5.27
CA HIS A 569 22.82 9.08 6.36
C HIS A 569 23.57 8.58 7.60
N TRP A 570 23.40 9.27 8.73
CA TRP A 570 24.02 8.91 10.00
C TRP A 570 22.98 8.29 10.93
N GLU A 571 23.18 7.04 11.34
CA GLU A 571 22.32 6.36 12.31
C GLU A 571 23.02 6.31 13.67
N MET A 572 22.97 7.42 14.40
CA MET A 572 23.73 7.60 15.64
C MET A 572 23.34 6.62 16.76
N GLU A 573 22.09 6.16 16.79
CA GLU A 573 21.63 5.14 17.74
C GLU A 573 22.21 3.75 17.42
N ALA A 574 22.40 3.44 16.13
CA ALA A 574 22.99 2.19 15.66
C ALA A 574 24.53 2.25 15.57
N GLY A 575 25.12 3.45 15.62
CA GLY A 575 26.55 3.67 15.48
C GLY A 575 27.05 3.38 14.07
N THR A 576 26.24 3.69 13.06
CA THR A 576 26.51 3.39 11.64
C THR A 576 26.38 4.63 10.76
N VAL A 577 26.95 4.55 9.56
CA VAL A 577 26.80 5.57 8.51
C VAL A 577 26.60 4.90 7.15
N ASN A 578 25.64 5.40 6.38
CA ASN A 578 25.43 4.99 5.00
C ASN A 578 26.09 5.98 4.06
N MET A 579 26.89 5.45 3.13
CA MET A 579 27.56 6.20 2.08
C MET A 579 27.05 5.71 0.73
N GLU A 580 25.91 6.26 0.29
CA GLU A 580 25.17 5.73 -0.84
C GLU A 580 25.61 6.30 -2.18
N LEU A 581 25.66 5.43 -3.18
CA LEU A 581 25.81 5.81 -4.58
C LEU A 581 24.54 5.44 -5.33
N CYS A 582 23.92 6.43 -5.97
CA CYS A 582 22.69 6.24 -6.73
C CYS A 582 22.95 6.56 -8.21
N SER A 583 22.51 5.66 -9.09
CA SER A 583 22.46 5.95 -10.52
C SER A 583 21.35 6.94 -10.85
N GLU A 584 21.27 7.38 -12.10
CA GLU A 584 20.07 8.07 -12.57
C GLU A 584 18.85 7.13 -12.54
N GLN A 585 17.66 7.70 -12.36
CA GLN A 585 16.41 6.95 -12.46
C GLN A 585 15.93 6.94 -13.90
N ARG A 586 15.98 5.78 -14.56
CA ARG A 586 15.53 5.64 -15.95
C ARG A 586 15.13 4.20 -16.29
N PRO A 587 14.47 3.97 -17.43
CA PRO A 587 14.29 2.62 -17.96
C PRO A 587 15.64 2.02 -18.41
N VAL A 588 15.77 0.70 -18.29
CA VAL A 588 16.88 -0.08 -18.85
C VAL A 588 16.42 -0.91 -20.04
N SER A 589 17.37 -1.22 -20.92
CA SER A 589 17.19 -2.11 -22.07
C SER A 589 18.36 -3.07 -22.14
N LYS A 590 18.31 -4.06 -23.05
CA LYS A 590 19.44 -4.99 -23.26
C LYS A 590 20.75 -4.30 -23.62
N ALA A 591 20.69 -3.10 -24.19
CA ALA A 591 21.86 -2.33 -24.61
C ALA A 591 22.19 -1.16 -23.67
N SER A 592 21.39 -0.93 -22.62
CA SER A 592 21.51 0.25 -21.75
C SER A 592 21.30 -0.12 -20.28
N ALA A 593 22.20 -0.93 -19.75
CA ALA A 593 22.26 -1.25 -18.33
C ALA A 593 22.46 0.02 -17.49
N LEU A 594 22.03 -0.03 -16.23
CA LEU A 594 22.58 0.86 -15.20
C LEU A 594 23.73 0.11 -14.54
N SER A 595 24.83 0.79 -14.29
CA SER A 595 26.00 0.24 -13.61
C SER A 595 26.47 1.22 -12.55
N ILE A 596 27.08 0.71 -11.48
CA ILE A 596 27.89 1.45 -10.52
C ILE A 596 29.11 0.59 -10.23
N SER A 597 30.27 1.06 -10.67
CA SER A 597 31.58 0.50 -10.40
C SER A 597 32.30 1.33 -9.35
N HIS A 598 32.69 0.70 -8.25
CA HIS A 598 33.43 1.37 -7.18
C HIS A 598 34.44 0.45 -6.48
N GLU A 599 35.35 1.05 -5.73
CA GLU A 599 36.40 0.36 -5.00
C GLU A 599 36.59 0.90 -3.58
N TYR A 600 37.13 0.06 -2.70
CA TYR A 600 37.48 0.41 -1.33
C TYR A 600 38.95 0.16 -1.05
N GLU A 601 39.58 1.10 -0.35
CA GLU A 601 40.98 1.05 0.10
C GLU A 601 41.08 1.66 1.51
N VAL A 602 41.82 1.02 2.42
CA VAL A 602 42.12 1.60 3.73
C VAL A 602 43.44 2.36 3.69
N ARG A 603 43.45 3.60 4.19
CA ARG A 603 44.65 4.45 4.25
C ARG A 603 44.93 4.93 5.66
N GLU A 604 46.21 5.08 5.99
CA GLU A 604 46.62 5.85 7.17
C GLU A 604 46.47 7.35 6.90
N ILE A 605 45.93 8.07 7.88
CA ILE A 605 45.71 9.51 7.81
C ILE A 605 46.73 10.19 8.72
N SER A 606 47.41 11.21 8.18
CA SER A 606 48.49 11.96 8.83
C SER A 606 48.01 12.92 9.91
#